data_AF-A0A172M4J9-F1
#
_entry.id   AF-A0A172M4J9-F1
#
_cell.length_a   1.000
_cell.length_b   1.000
_cell.length_c   1.000
_cell.angle_alpha   90.00
_cell.angle_beta   90.00
_cell.angle_gamma   90.00
#
_symmetry.space_group_name_H-M   'P 1'
#
loop_
_entity.id
_entity.type
_entity.pdbx_description
1 polymer ?
#
loop_
_entity_poly.entity_id
_entity_poly.type
_entity_poly.pdbx_seq_one_letter_code
_entity_poly.pdbx_strand_id
1 'polypeptide(L)'
;MSSVTLLFIIVSIIALLFLALNFILAPHNPYQEKYSIFECGFHSFLGQNRSQFGVKFFIFALVYLLLDLEILLIYPYGMSIYENGLYGLIIMLIFTFIITAGFVFELGKSALKIDSRQSYTYFYKSQKFINTFIENK
;
A
#
# COMPACT_ATOMS: atom_id res chain seq x y z
N MET A 1 28.04 7.87 -26.32
CA MET A 1 27.04 7.94 -25.23
C MET A 1 25.68 7.67 -25.85
N SER A 2 24.97 6.64 -25.40
CA SER A 2 23.61 6.37 -25.91
C SER A 2 22.65 7.48 -25.45
N SER A 3 21.62 7.78 -26.24
CA SER A 3 20.60 8.76 -25.87
C SER A 3 19.97 8.45 -24.50
N VAL A 4 19.78 7.17 -24.18
CA VAL A 4 19.25 6.71 -22.89
C VAL A 4 20.20 7.05 -21.73
N THR A 5 21.49 6.75 -21.86
CA THR A 5 22.48 7.10 -20.83
C THR A 5 22.56 8.62 -20.60
N LEU A 6 22.38 9.40 -21.65
CA LEU A 6 22.36 10.86 -21.57
C LEU A 6 21.13 11.37 -20.81
N LEU A 7 19.95 10.79 -21.04
CA LEU A 7 18.72 11.16 -20.33
C LEU A 7 18.83 10.92 -18.81
N PHE A 8 19.32 9.77 -18.38
CA PHE A 8 19.51 9.49 -16.95
C PHE A 8 20.44 10.50 -16.27
N ILE A 9 21.54 10.85 -16.94
CA ILE A 9 22.50 11.82 -16.42
C ILE A 9 21.86 13.21 -16.32
N ILE A 10 21.18 13.67 -17.37
CA ILE A 10 20.56 15.00 -17.39
C ILE A 10 19.48 15.13 -16.31
N VAL A 11 18.60 14.14 -16.15
CA VAL A 11 17.52 14.20 -15.15
C VAL A 11 18.09 14.30 -13.73
N SER A 12 19.14 13.52 -13.43
CA SER A 12 19.79 13.58 -12.12
C SER A 12 20.49 14.93 -11.87
N ILE A 13 21.14 15.50 -12.89
CA ILE A 13 21.80 16.81 -12.78
C ILE A 13 20.76 17.92 -12.55
N ILE A 14 19.64 17.91 -13.28
CA ILE A 14 18.58 18.91 -13.13
C ILE A 14 17.95 18.85 -11.72
N ALA A 15 17.72 17.64 -11.19
CA ALA A 15 17.19 17.47 -9.84
C ALA A 15 18.15 18.07 -8.79
N LEU A 16 19.45 17.80 -8.91
CA LEU A 16 20.48 18.38 -8.02
C LEU A 16 20.61 19.89 -8.20
N LEU A 17 20.51 20.39 -9.42
CA LEU A 17 20.56 21.82 -9.72
C LEU A 17 19.40 22.56 -9.02
N PHE A 18 18.18 22.05 -9.11
CA PHE A 18 17.03 22.66 -8.43
C PHE A 18 17.16 22.61 -6.90
N LEU A 19 17.69 21.52 -6.35
CA LEU A 19 17.97 21.43 -4.93
C LEU A 19 19.03 22.46 -4.49
N ALA A 20 20.12 22.59 -5.25
CA ALA A 20 21.18 23.56 -4.98
C ALA A 20 20.68 25.01 -5.10
N LEU A 21 19.86 25.31 -6.11
CA LEU A 21 19.21 26.61 -6.26
C LEU A 21 18.29 26.91 -5.06
N ASN A 22 17.49 25.95 -4.61
CA ASN A 22 16.67 26.14 -3.42
C ASN A 22 17.54 26.44 -2.19
N PHE A 23 18.64 25.71 -1.99
CA PHE A 23 19.53 25.94 -0.85
C PHE A 23 20.19 27.33 -0.86
N ILE A 24 20.52 27.87 -2.04
CA ILE A 24 21.16 29.18 -2.19
C ILE A 24 20.14 30.33 -2.10
N LEU A 25 18.97 30.19 -2.72
CA LEU A 25 17.98 31.27 -2.81
C LEU A 25 16.96 31.28 -1.66
N ALA A 26 16.72 30.16 -0.98
CA ALA A 26 15.68 30.10 0.04
C ALA A 26 16.10 30.80 1.35
N PRO A 27 15.22 31.62 1.95
CA PRO A 27 15.49 32.24 3.25
C PRO A 27 15.54 31.18 4.35
N HIS A 28 16.70 31.04 4.99
CA HIS A 28 16.91 30.11 6.09
C HIS A 28 16.69 30.81 7.44
N ASN A 29 15.48 30.71 8.01
CA ASN A 29 15.17 31.16 9.37
C ASN A 29 14.86 29.96 10.30
N PRO A 30 15.89 29.42 10.99
CA PRO A 30 15.75 28.35 11.96
C PRO A 30 15.22 28.87 13.32
N TYR A 31 14.11 28.30 13.80
CA TYR A 31 13.61 28.52 15.16
C TYR A 31 13.15 27.20 15.77
N GLN A 32 13.15 27.10 17.11
CA GLN A 32 12.94 25.83 17.84
C GLN A 32 11.64 25.12 17.44
N GLU A 33 10.52 25.86 17.40
CA GLU A 33 9.22 25.29 17.01
C GLU A 33 9.19 24.80 15.55
N LYS A 34 9.97 25.41 14.64
CA LYS A 34 10.08 24.98 13.23
C LYS A 34 10.75 23.62 13.08
N TYR A 35 11.67 23.30 13.98
CA TYR A 35 12.39 22.02 13.99
C TYR A 35 11.65 20.94 14.78
N SER A 36 10.67 21.32 15.59
CA SER A 36 9.81 20.37 16.29
C SER A 36 8.75 19.79 15.34
N ILE A 37 8.29 18.57 15.64
CA ILE A 37 7.17 17.96 14.93
C ILE A 37 5.91 18.75 15.28
N PHE A 38 5.10 19.08 14.27
CA PHE A 38 3.83 19.76 14.51
C PHE A 38 2.88 18.85 15.31
N GLU A 39 2.59 19.26 16.54
CA GLU A 39 1.55 18.68 17.36
C GLU A 39 0.60 19.80 17.79
N CYS A 40 -0.70 19.52 17.88
CA CYS A 40 -1.75 20.49 18.18
C CYS A 40 -1.69 21.01 19.63
N GLY A 41 -0.56 21.54 20.08
CA GLY A 41 -0.33 22.14 21.41
C GLY A 41 0.06 21.15 22.52
N PHE A 42 0.26 19.87 22.19
CA PHE A 42 0.76 18.86 23.14
C PHE A 42 2.18 18.45 22.77
N HIS A 43 2.94 17.98 23.77
CA HIS A 43 4.26 17.42 23.53
C HIS A 43 4.12 15.93 23.19
N SER A 44 4.91 15.49 22.21
CA SER A 44 4.92 14.10 21.74
C SER A 44 5.12 13.14 22.91
N PHE A 45 4.31 12.08 22.97
CA PHE A 45 4.41 11.09 24.04
C PHE A 45 5.80 10.43 24.02
N LEU A 46 6.69 10.92 24.87
CA LEU A 46 8.05 10.39 25.05
C LEU A 46 7.96 8.92 25.47
N GLY A 47 8.37 8.00 24.60
CA GLY A 47 8.49 6.56 24.89
C GLY A 47 7.53 5.62 24.14
N GLN A 48 6.58 6.13 23.34
CA GLN A 48 5.66 5.29 22.54
C GLN A 48 5.89 5.51 21.04
N ASN A 49 6.99 4.96 20.51
CA ASN A 49 7.34 5.07 19.08
C ASN A 49 6.64 4.00 18.20
N ARG A 50 5.76 3.17 18.79
CA ARG A 50 5.00 2.14 18.08
C ARG A 50 3.52 2.44 18.18
N SER A 51 2.91 2.79 17.06
CA SER A 51 1.47 2.90 16.92
C SER A 51 0.84 1.51 16.79
N GLN A 52 -0.36 1.33 17.33
CA GLN A 52 -1.15 0.12 17.13
C GLN A 52 -1.67 0.12 15.68
N PHE A 53 -1.13 -0.77 14.84
CA PHE A 53 -1.62 -0.99 13.49
C PHE A 53 -2.38 -2.32 13.41
N GLY A 54 -3.40 -2.37 12.55
CA GLY A 54 -4.15 -3.59 12.30
C GLY A 54 -3.36 -4.58 11.45
N VAL A 55 -3.44 -5.87 11.78
CA VAL A 55 -2.80 -6.97 11.02
C VAL A 55 -3.26 -7.01 9.54
N LYS A 56 -4.45 -6.45 9.25
CA LYS A 56 -5.02 -6.39 7.90
C LYS A 56 -4.14 -5.67 6.88
N PHE A 57 -3.37 -4.66 7.28
CA PHE A 57 -2.42 -3.98 6.39
C PHE A 57 -1.27 -4.90 5.97
N PHE A 58 -0.84 -5.80 6.86
CA PHE A 58 0.18 -6.80 6.55
C PHE A 58 -0.35 -7.87 5.59
N ILE A 59 -1.60 -8.31 5.77
CA ILE A 59 -2.25 -9.26 4.85
C ILE A 59 -2.35 -8.66 3.44
N PHE A 60 -2.70 -7.38 3.32
CA PHE A 60 -2.71 -6.68 2.04
C PHE A 60 -1.33 -6.71 1.36
N ALA A 61 -0.25 -6.43 2.11
CA ALA A 61 1.11 -6.47 1.58
C ALA A 61 1.53 -7.87 1.12
N LEU A 62 1.17 -8.93 1.85
CA LEU A 62 1.45 -10.31 1.46
C LEU A 62 0.72 -10.73 0.19
N VAL A 63 -0.57 -10.38 0.08
CA VAL A 63 -1.37 -10.67 -1.13
C VAL A 63 -0.82 -9.91 -2.33
N TYR A 64 -0.43 -8.66 -2.16
CA TYR A 64 0.22 -7.87 -3.21
C TYR A 64 1.54 -8.50 -3.67
N LEU A 65 2.40 -8.92 -2.73
CA LEU A 65 3.67 -9.59 -3.05
C LEU A 65 3.46 -10.86 -3.87
N LEU A 66 2.43 -11.66 -3.52
CA LEU A 66 2.12 -12.90 -4.23
C LEU A 66 1.63 -12.60 -5.66
N LEU A 67 0.73 -11.62 -5.83
CA LEU A 67 0.23 -11.21 -7.15
C LEU A 67 1.32 -10.58 -8.03
N ASP A 68 2.26 -9.84 -7.44
CA ASP A 68 3.42 -9.28 -8.16
C ASP A 68 4.35 -10.41 -8.67
N LEU A 69 4.56 -11.43 -7.83
CA LEU A 69 5.34 -12.61 -8.20
C LEU A 69 4.67 -13.40 -9.33
N GLU A 70 3.34 -13.47 -9.36
CA GLU A 70 2.60 -14.08 -10.48
C GLU A 70 2.93 -13.41 -11.81
N ILE A 71 2.85 -12.07 -11.87
CA ILE A 71 3.15 -11.30 -13.09
C ILE A 71 4.60 -11.49 -13.51
N LEU A 72 5.52 -11.51 -12.55
CA LEU A 72 6.94 -11.78 -12.80
C LEU A 72 7.17 -13.15 -13.44
N LEU A 73 6.42 -14.18 -13.03
CA LEU A 73 6.50 -15.53 -13.61
C LEU A 73 5.79 -15.64 -14.97
N ILE A 74 4.77 -14.83 -15.23
CA ILE A 74 4.10 -14.76 -16.54
C ILE A 74 4.99 -14.07 -17.59
N TYR A 75 5.80 -13.10 -17.19
CA TYR A 75 6.65 -12.32 -18.10
C TYR A 75 7.57 -13.15 -19.02
N PRO A 76 8.40 -14.08 -18.52
CA PRO A 76 9.28 -14.89 -19.39
C PRO A 76 8.49 -15.76 -20.37
N TYR A 77 7.36 -16.32 -19.95
CA TYR A 77 6.48 -17.03 -20.87
C TYR A 77 5.97 -16.11 -21.98
N GLY A 78 5.58 -14.88 -21.64
CA GLY A 78 5.16 -13.87 -22.62
C GLY A 78 6.23 -13.56 -23.67
N MET A 79 7.51 -13.62 -23.29
CA MET A 79 8.65 -13.41 -24.19
C MET A 79 8.97 -14.62 -25.06
N SER A 80 8.64 -15.84 -24.63
CA SER A 80 8.97 -17.08 -25.35
C SER A 80 7.73 -17.85 -25.83
N ILE A 81 6.61 -17.16 -26.10
CA ILE A 81 5.36 -17.77 -26.59
C ILE A 81 5.58 -18.61 -27.85
N TYR A 82 6.41 -18.12 -28.78
CA TYR A 82 6.67 -18.79 -30.06
C TYR A 82 7.36 -20.15 -29.91
N GLU A 83 8.26 -20.30 -28.93
CA GLU A 83 9.03 -21.53 -28.70
C GLU A 83 8.23 -22.55 -27.87
N ASN A 84 7.44 -22.08 -26.90
CA ASN A 84 6.72 -22.96 -25.97
C ASN A 84 5.37 -23.47 -26.51
N GLY A 85 4.82 -22.82 -27.53
CA GLY A 85 3.57 -23.20 -28.19
C GLY A 85 2.40 -23.47 -27.23
N LEU A 86 1.57 -24.46 -27.55
CA LEU A 86 0.39 -24.85 -26.75
C LEU A 86 0.74 -25.46 -25.39
N TYR A 87 1.91 -26.10 -25.27
CA TYR A 87 2.32 -26.76 -24.04
C TYR A 87 2.59 -25.74 -22.92
N GLY A 88 3.36 -24.68 -23.20
CA GLY A 88 3.59 -23.61 -22.24
C GLY A 88 2.30 -22.87 -21.88
N LEU A 89 1.39 -22.69 -22.83
CA LEU A 89 0.10 -22.06 -22.60
C LEU A 89 -0.73 -22.80 -21.54
N ILE A 90 -0.80 -24.12 -21.63
CA ILE A 90 -1.56 -24.94 -20.66
C ILE A 90 -0.95 -24.81 -19.26
N ILE A 91 0.38 -24.90 -19.16
CA ILE A 91 1.08 -24.78 -17.86
C ILE A 91 0.83 -23.41 -17.24
N MET A 92 0.93 -22.35 -18.04
CA MET A 92 0.69 -20.98 -17.57
C MET A 92 -0.75 -20.75 -17.14
N LEU A 93 -1.73 -21.28 -17.87
CA LEU A 93 -3.13 -21.19 -17.47
C LEU A 93 -3.40 -21.92 -16.16
N ILE A 94 -2.83 -23.10 -15.97
CA ILE A 94 -2.96 -23.85 -14.70
C ILE A 94 -2.32 -23.06 -13.56
N PHE A 95 -1.12 -22.52 -13.76
CA PHE A 95 -0.40 -21.73 -12.77
C PHE A 95 -1.20 -20.48 -12.34
N THR A 96 -1.63 -19.66 -13.30
CA THR A 96 -2.45 -18.46 -13.06
C THR A 96 -3.78 -18.82 -12.39
N PHE A 97 -4.41 -19.91 -12.80
CA PHE A 97 -5.69 -20.34 -12.22
C PHE A 97 -5.54 -20.70 -10.73
N ILE A 98 -4.48 -21.42 -10.36
CA ILE A 98 -4.23 -21.81 -8.96
C ILE A 98 -4.02 -20.58 -8.08
N ILE A 99 -3.22 -19.61 -8.53
CA ILE A 99 -2.96 -18.38 -7.78
C ILE A 99 -4.22 -17.52 -7.68
N THR A 100 -4.93 -17.33 -8.79
CA THR A 100 -6.19 -16.56 -8.83
C THR A 100 -7.24 -17.19 -7.91
N ALA A 101 -7.35 -18.52 -7.86
CA ALA A 101 -8.26 -19.20 -6.96
C ALA A 101 -7.92 -18.94 -5.47
N GLY A 102 -6.62 -18.93 -5.12
CA GLY A 102 -6.16 -18.55 -3.78
C GLY A 102 -6.54 -17.10 -3.43
N PHE A 103 -6.39 -16.17 -4.36
CA PHE A 103 -6.79 -14.78 -4.19
C PHE A 103 -8.31 -14.62 -3.98
N VAL A 104 -9.13 -15.33 -4.77
CA VAL A 104 -10.59 -15.34 -4.61
C VAL A 104 -11.02 -15.89 -3.25
N PHE A 105 -10.33 -16.92 -2.75
CA PHE A 105 -10.58 -17.47 -1.42
C PHE A 105 -10.34 -16.43 -0.31
N GLU A 106 -9.23 -15.70 -0.37
CA GLU A 106 -8.90 -14.63 0.59
C GLU A 106 -9.91 -13.47 0.57
N LEU A 107 -10.42 -13.12 -0.63
CA LEU A 107 -11.51 -12.15 -0.76
C LEU A 107 -12.79 -12.64 -0.08
N GLY A 108 -13.16 -13.91 -0.25
CA GLY A 108 -14.32 -14.50 0.41
C GLY A 108 -14.24 -14.47 1.94
N LYS A 109 -13.03 -14.59 2.50
CA LYS A 109 -12.77 -14.45 3.94
C LYS A 109 -12.83 -13.00 4.45
N SER A 110 -13.05 -12.02 3.56
CA SER A 110 -13.06 -10.58 3.89
C SER A 110 -11.78 -10.13 4.59
N ALA A 111 -10.65 -10.81 4.37
CA ALA A 111 -9.37 -10.51 5.02
C ALA A 111 -8.85 -9.09 4.69
N LEU A 112 -9.27 -8.58 3.53
CA LEU A 112 -8.93 -7.26 2.99
C LEU A 112 -9.87 -6.14 3.46
N LYS A 113 -10.96 -6.46 4.18
CA LYS A 113 -11.92 -5.45 4.64
C LYS A 113 -11.34 -4.67 5.82
N ILE A 114 -11.11 -3.38 5.66
CA ILE A 114 -10.70 -2.49 6.75
C ILE A 114 -11.94 -2.17 7.59
N ASP A 115 -11.98 -2.67 8.82
CA ASP A 115 -13.06 -2.35 9.76
C ASP A 115 -12.68 -1.12 10.57
N SER A 116 -13.58 -0.14 10.61
CA SER A 116 -13.44 1.00 11.53
C SER A 116 -14.03 0.63 12.88
N ARG A 117 -13.42 1.08 14.00
CA ARG A 117 -14.02 0.89 15.34
C ARG A 117 -15.39 1.54 15.47
N GLN A 118 -15.66 2.58 14.69
CA GLN A 118 -16.97 3.25 14.65
C GLN A 118 -18.07 2.33 14.09
N SER A 119 -17.74 1.48 13.11
CA SER A 119 -18.71 0.55 12.52
C SER A 119 -19.34 -0.40 13.56
N TYR A 120 -18.56 -0.82 14.56
CA TYR A 120 -19.04 -1.71 15.63
C TYR A 120 -19.93 -0.98 16.64
N THR A 121 -19.55 0.24 17.05
CA THR A 121 -20.34 1.05 18.00
C THR A 121 -21.68 1.50 17.42
N TYR A 122 -21.75 1.84 16.12
CA TYR A 122 -23.02 2.20 15.48
C TYR A 122 -23.99 1.01 15.37
N PHE A 123 -23.48 -0.18 15.03
CA PHE A 123 -24.31 -1.39 14.97
C PHE A 123 -24.88 -1.74 16.36
N TYR A 124 -24.05 -1.72 17.40
CA TYR A 124 -24.49 -1.98 18.78
C TYR A 124 -25.48 -0.92 19.29
N LYS A 125 -25.25 0.36 19.01
CA LYS A 125 -26.15 1.45 19.43
C LYS A 125 -27.52 1.36 18.75
N SER A 126 -27.54 1.06 17.45
CA SER A 126 -28.79 0.85 16.71
C SER A 126 -29.58 -0.33 17.27
N GLN A 127 -28.91 -1.46 17.54
CA GLN A 127 -29.55 -2.66 18.07
C GLN A 127 -30.06 -2.45 19.51
N LYS A 128 -29.31 -1.74 20.35
CA LYS A 128 -29.76 -1.33 21.68
C LYS A 128 -30.99 -0.43 21.60
N PHE A 129 -31.01 0.54 20.69
CA PHE A 129 -32.17 1.42 20.49
C PHE A 129 -33.42 0.62 20.06
N ILE A 130 -33.28 -0.31 19.13
CA ILE A 130 -34.37 -1.20 18.69
C ILE A 130 -34.88 -2.04 19.87
N ASN A 131 -33.98 -2.64 20.66
CA ASN A 131 -34.38 -3.45 21.81
C ASN A 131 -35.10 -2.61 22.87
N THR A 132 -34.62 -1.41 23.19
CA THR A 132 -35.31 -0.50 24.13
C THR A 132 -36.66 -0.01 23.60
N PHE A 133 -36.82 0.08 22.27
CA PHE A 133 -38.11 0.43 21.65
C PHE A 133 -39.10 -0.75 21.65
N ILE A 134 -38.62 -1.99 21.56
CA ILE A 134 -39.45 -3.20 21.69
C ILE A 134 -39.83 -3.45 23.15
N GLU A 135 -38.95 -3.17 24.11
CA GLU A 135 -39.19 -3.41 25.54
C GLU A 135 -40.12 -2.36 26.18
N ASN A 136 -40.26 -1.17 25.56
CA ASN A 136 -41.19 -0.10 25.97
C ASN A 136 -42.54 -0.13 25.24
N LYS A 137 -42.87 -1.21 24.51
CA LYS A 137 -44.15 -1.42 23.84
C LYS A 137 -44.84 -2.66 24.38
#